data_AF-A0A4U2ELJ3-F1
#
_entry.id   AF-A0A4U2ELJ3-F1
#
_cell.length_a   1.000
_cell.length_b   1.000
_cell.length_c   1.000
_cell.angle_alpha   90.00
_cell.angle_beta   90.00
_cell.angle_gamma   90.00
#
_symmetry.space_group_name_H-M   'P 1'
#
loop_
_entity.id
_entity.type
_entity.pdbx_description
1 polymer ?
#
loop_
_entity_poly.entity_id
_entity_poly.type
_entity_poly.pdbx_seq_one_letter_code
_entity_poly.pdbx_strand_id
1 'polypeptide(L)' 'MTPDLLFKSLWNDYIHRLCPSAEKVHHLLKEDEALINDHIALRTFNVAPLGIETLAKPFLELGYKACGDY' A
#
# COMPACT_ATOMS: atom_id res chain seq x y z
N MET A 1 9.72 -11.87 -0.53
CA MET A 1 8.60 -11.18 -1.21
C MET A 1 9.20 -10.00 -1.97
N THR A 2 8.68 -9.60 -3.13
CA THR A 2 9.12 -8.38 -3.84
C THR A 2 8.15 -7.23 -3.56
N PRO A 3 8.55 -5.96 -3.73
CA PRO A 3 7.63 -4.83 -3.63
C PRO A 3 6.41 -5.00 -4.54
N ASP A 4 6.61 -5.43 -5.79
CA ASP A 4 5.52 -5.66 -6.74
C ASP A 4 4.50 -6.69 -6.23
N LEU A 5 4.97 -7.79 -5.64
CA LEU A 5 4.09 -8.83 -5.11
C LEU A 5 3.32 -8.33 -3.88
N LEU A 6 3.98 -7.55 -3.01
CA LEU A 6 3.34 -6.94 -1.84
C LEU A 6 2.20 -6.00 -2.27
N PHE A 7 2.49 -5.03 -3.15
CA PHE A 7 1.50 -4.05 -3.56
C PHE A 7 0.41 -4.64 -4.44
N LYS A 8 0.70 -5.65 -5.27
CA LYS A 8 -0.34 -6.40 -5.98
C LYS A 8 -1.31 -7.06 -5.01
N SER A 9 -0.80 -7.63 -3.91
CA SER A 9 -1.63 -8.27 -2.90
C SER A 9 -2.48 -7.26 -2.13
N LEU A 10 -1.89 -6.13 -1.72
CA LEU A 10 -2.59 -5.04 -1.05
C LEU A 10 -3.68 -4.40 -1.93
N TRP A 11 -3.36 -4.15 -3.21
CA TRP A 11 -4.32 -3.61 -4.18
C TRP A 11 -5.51 -4.54 -4.37
N ASN A 12 -5.27 -5.84 -4.59
CA ASN A 12 -6.33 -6.83 -4.77
C ASN A 12 -7.25 -6.93 -3.55
N ASP A 13 -6.72 -6.92 -2.33
CA ASP A 13 -7.57 -6.90 -1.12
C ASP A 13 -8.35 -5.58 -1.02
N TYR A 14 -7.70 -4.45 -1.28
CA TYR A 14 -8.33 -3.13 -1.22
C TYR A 14 -9.51 -3.01 -2.17
N ILE A 15 -9.35 -3.35 -3.46
CA ILE A 15 -10.44 -3.24 -4.44
C ILE A 15 -11.56 -4.25 -4.20
N HIS A 16 -11.27 -5.45 -3.71
CA HIS A 16 -12.32 -6.45 -3.52
C HIS A 16 -13.10 -6.25 -2.21
N ARG A 17 -12.41 -5.94 -1.10
CA ARG A 17 -12.99 -5.94 0.24
C ARG A 17 -13.42 -4.55 0.72
N LEU A 18 -12.66 -3.50 0.36
CA LEU A 18 -12.80 -2.18 0.97
C LEU A 18 -13.37 -1.13 0.01
N CYS A 19 -12.90 -1.08 -1.23
CA CYS A 19 -13.22 -0.02 -2.17
C CYS A 19 -13.33 -0.53 -3.62
N PRO A 20 -14.43 -1.22 -3.98
CA PRO A 20 -14.64 -1.69 -5.36
C PRO A 20 -14.72 -0.59 -6.42
N SER A 21 -15.05 0.65 -6.02
CA SER A 21 -15.01 1.80 -6.93
C SER A 21 -13.60 2.15 -7.38
N ALA A 22 -12.56 1.85 -6.60
CA ALA A 22 -11.18 2.13 -6.96
C ALA A 22 -10.74 1.37 -8.22
N GLU A 23 -11.23 0.15 -8.44
CA GLU A 23 -10.97 -0.60 -9.68
C GLU A 23 -11.57 0.11 -10.91
N LYS A 24 -12.80 0.63 -10.77
CA LYS A 24 -13.46 1.38 -11.86
C LYS A 24 -12.70 2.65 -12.20
N VAL A 25 -12.27 3.40 -11.18
CA VAL A 25 -11.47 4.61 -11.37
C VAL A 25 -10.11 4.28 -11.98
N HIS A 26 -9.44 3.23 -11.51
CA HIS A 26 -8.17 2.77 -12.09
C HIS A 26 -8.31 2.36 -13.56
N HIS A 27 -9.43 1.73 -13.94
CA HIS A 27 -9.71 1.40 -15.35
C HIS A 27 -9.98 2.67 -16.17
N LEU A 28 -10.75 3.62 -15.63
CA LEU A 28 -11.09 4.87 -16.28
C LEU A 28 -9.86 5.75 -16.57
N LEU A 29 -8.91 5.78 -15.64
CA LEU A 29 -7.68 6.58 -15.75
C LEU A 29 -6.55 5.87 -16.51
N LYS A 30 -6.81 4.69 -17.06
CA LYS A 30 -5.79 3.95 -17.80
C LYS A 30 -5.61 4.57 -19.18
N GLU A 31 -4.42 5.10 -19.42
CA GLU A 31 -4.00 5.65 -20.72
C GLU A 31 -2.94 4.73 -21.36
N ASP A 32 -2.28 5.20 -22.42
CA ASP A 32 -1.16 4.49 -23.06
C ASP A 32 0.06 4.40 -22.12
N GLU A 33 0.20 5.37 -21.21
CA GLU A 33 1.20 5.36 -20.15
C GLU A 33 0.75 4.58 -18.91
N ALA A 34 1.72 4.05 -18.17
CA ALA A 34 1.43 3.32 -16.94
C ALA A 34 0.95 4.28 -15.84
N LEU A 35 -0.21 3.98 -15.25
CA LEU A 35 -0.71 4.68 -14.06
C LEU A 35 0.19 4.35 -12.85
N ILE A 36 0.83 5.37 -12.28
CA ILE A 36 1.75 5.23 -11.14
C ILE A 36 1.09 5.73 -9.87
N ASN A 37 1.12 4.91 -8.82
CA ASN A 37 0.65 5.30 -7.49
C ASN A 37 1.71 6.13 -6.77
N ASP A 38 1.31 7.26 -6.21
CA ASP A 38 2.19 8.13 -5.41
C ASP A 38 2.50 7.51 -4.04
N HIS A 39 1.47 7.17 -3.26
CA HIS A 39 1.61 6.52 -1.96
C HIS A 39 0.41 5.62 -1.62
N ILE A 40 0.56 4.85 -0.55
CA ILE A 40 -0.55 4.17 0.14
C ILE A 40 -0.59 4.61 1.60
N ALA A 41 -1.75 4.51 2.24
CA ALA A 41 -1.91 4.81 3.65
C ALA A 41 -2.45 3.59 4.41
N LEU A 42 -1.76 3.23 5.50
CA LEU A 42 -2.14 2.15 6.40
C LEU A 42 -2.41 2.73 7.79
N ARG A 43 -3.23 2.03 8.58
CA ARG A 43 -3.58 2.44 9.95
C ARG A 43 -3.27 1.32 10.92
N THR A 44 -2.85 1.69 12.12
CA THR A 44 -2.60 0.74 13.20
C THR A 44 -2.80 1.37 14.57
N PHE A 45 -2.73 0.57 15.63
CA PHE A 45 -2.84 1.02 17.01
C PHE A 45 -1.46 1.21 17.64
N ASN A 46 -1.30 2.21 18.50
CA ASN A 46 -0.05 2.43 19.23
C ASN A 46 0.06 1.50 20.45
N VAL A 47 -0.01 0.19 20.23
CA VAL A 47 0.11 -0.84 21.27
C VAL A 47 0.89 -2.01 20.71
N ALA A 48 1.84 -2.55 21.47
CA ALA A 48 2.56 -3.75 21.05
C ALA A 48 1.60 -4.97 21.01
N PRO A 49 1.71 -5.85 20.01
CA PRO A 49 2.67 -5.85 18.91
C PRO A 49 2.19 -5.12 17.64
N LEU A 50 1.13 -4.30 17.71
CA LEU A 50 0.49 -3.65 16.56
C LEU A 50 1.02 -2.23 16.27
N GLY A 51 2.06 -1.75 16.94
CA GLY A 51 2.60 -0.40 16.72
C GLY A 51 3.10 -0.14 15.28
N ILE A 52 3.37 1.14 14.97
CA ILE A 52 3.92 1.57 13.68
C ILE A 52 5.23 0.83 13.34
N GLU A 53 6.07 0.59 14.35
CA GLU A 53 7.30 -0.19 14.22
C GLU A 53 7.06 -1.60 13.66
N THR A 54 6.00 -2.28 14.10
CA THR A 54 5.67 -3.60 13.57
C THR A 54 5.15 -3.52 12.14
N LEU A 55 4.32 -2.52 11.85
CA LEU A 55 3.77 -2.31 10.52
C LEU A 55 4.86 -1.96 9.49
N ALA A 56 5.89 -1.22 9.91
CA ALA A 56 6.98 -0.76 9.05
C ALA A 56 7.97 -1.87 8.67
N LYS A 57 8.17 -2.87 9.54
CA LYS A 57 9.13 -3.99 9.32
C LYS A 57 9.13 -4.59 7.91
N PRO A 58 8.00 -5.05 7.33
CA PRO A 58 8.01 -5.63 5.99
C PRO A 58 8.45 -4.64 4.91
N PHE A 59 8.18 -3.35 5.07
CA PHE A 59 8.63 -2.32 4.12
C PHE A 59 10.14 -2.07 4.25
N LEU A 60 10.65 -2.01 5.49
CA LEU A 60 12.07 -1.84 5.76
C LEU A 60 12.91 -3.01 5.22
N GLU A 61 12.43 -4.25 5.37
CA GLU A 61 13.05 -5.46 4.79
C GLU A 61 13.09 -5.43 3.26
N LEU A 62 12.15 -4.70 2.63
CA LEU A 62 12.10 -4.49 1.18
C LEU A 62 12.92 -3.28 0.70
N GLY A 63 13.63 -2.59 1.61
CA GLY A 63 14.51 -1.46 1.29
C GLY A 63 13.87 -0.08 1.38
N TYR A 64 12.63 0.03 1.88
CA TYR A 64 12.06 1.34 2.22
C TYR A 64 12.81 1.98 3.38
N LYS A 65 12.79 3.31 3.43
CA LYS A 65 13.42 4.11 4.48
C LYS A 65 12.38 5.03 5.09
N ALA A 66 12.52 5.29 6.39
CA ALA A 66 11.76 6.35 7.04
C ALA A 66 12.19 7.70 6.46
N CYS A 67 11.23 8.50 6.01
CA CYS A 67 11.47 9.77 5.32
C CYS A 67 10.84 10.99 6.03
N GLY A 68 10.16 10.81 7.16
CA GLY A 68 9.56 11.88 7.94
C GLY A 68 8.51 11.36 8.93
N ASP A 69 8.26 12.14 9.97
CA ASP A 69 7.23 11.92 10.98
C ASP A 69 6.25 13.10 10.94
N TYR A 70 4.95 12.82 11.04
CA TYR A 70 3.86 13.79 10.88
C TYR A 70 2.84 13.68 12.02
#